data_AF-A9MIV9-F1
#
_entry.id   AF-A9MIV9-F1
#
_cell.length_a   1.000
_cell.length_b   1.000
_cell.length_c   1.000
_cell.angle_alpha   90.00
_cell.angle_beta   90.00
_cell.angle_gamma   90.00
#
_symmetry.space_group_name_H-M   'P 1'
#
loop_
_entity.id
_entity.type
_entity.pdbx_description
1 polymer ?
#
loop_
_entity_poly.entity_id
_entity_poly.type
_entity_poly.pdbx_seq_one_letter_code
_entity_poly.pdbx_strand_id
1 'polypeptide(L)'
;MKKPTSAPRSKAFGKQRRKTREELNQEARDRKRLKKHRGHAPGSRAAGGKPASGGGNQNQQKDPRIGSKTPIPLGVTEKVTQQHKPKSEKLMLSPQAELDLLETDERLDALLERLEAGETLNAEDQAWVDAKLDRIDELMQKLGLSYDDEEDEEEDEKQEDMMRLLRGGN
;
A
#
# COMPACT_ATOMS: atom_id res chain seq x y z
N MET A 1 65.87 -32.26 8.14
CA MET A 1 64.41 -32.43 7.93
C MET A 1 63.67 -32.26 9.25
N LYS A 2 62.77 -31.28 9.37
CA LYS A 2 61.53 -31.36 10.19
C LYS A 2 60.61 -30.20 9.75
N LYS A 3 59.35 -30.55 9.54
CA LYS A 3 58.33 -29.91 8.68
C LYS A 3 57.63 -28.72 9.35
N PRO A 4 57.02 -27.79 8.59
CA PRO A 4 56.33 -26.61 9.14
C PRO A 4 54.99 -27.00 9.78
N THR A 5 54.73 -26.50 11.00
CA THR A 5 53.48 -26.76 11.72
C THR A 5 52.47 -25.65 11.45
N SER A 6 51.36 -26.06 10.84
CA SER A 6 50.11 -25.34 10.59
C SER A 6 49.86 -24.08 11.43
N ALA A 7 49.57 -22.97 10.75
CA ALA A 7 48.93 -21.79 11.34
C ALA A 7 47.62 -22.17 12.08
N PRO A 8 47.30 -21.55 13.22
CA PRO A 8 46.11 -21.88 13.99
C PRO A 8 44.85 -21.44 13.25
N ARG A 9 44.10 -22.44 12.81
CA ARG A 9 42.78 -22.33 12.20
C ARG A 9 41.77 -21.86 13.24
N SER A 10 41.33 -20.61 13.09
CA SER A 10 39.98 -20.10 13.35
C SER A 10 39.02 -21.02 14.15
N LYS A 11 38.96 -20.88 15.48
CA LYS A 11 37.70 -20.95 16.24
C LYS A 11 37.90 -20.60 17.70
N ALA A 12 37.53 -19.40 18.09
CA ALA A 12 36.77 -19.17 19.31
C ALA A 12 36.34 -17.72 19.25
N PHE A 13 35.03 -17.49 19.26
CA PHE A 13 34.49 -16.23 19.75
C PHE A 13 34.85 -16.16 21.23
N GLY A 14 36.12 -15.84 21.51
CA GLY A 14 36.68 -15.69 22.83
C GLY A 14 35.85 -14.61 23.51
N LYS A 15 35.27 -14.99 24.66
CA LYS A 15 34.40 -14.18 25.51
C LYS A 15 34.69 -12.70 25.30
N GLN A 16 33.75 -12.02 24.62
CA GLN A 16 33.84 -10.59 24.32
C GLN A 16 34.23 -9.89 25.62
N ARG A 17 35.46 -9.34 25.67
CA ARG A 17 35.91 -8.64 26.87
C ARG A 17 34.96 -7.48 27.08
N ARG A 18 34.42 -7.36 28.30
CA ARG A 18 33.62 -6.18 28.67
C ARG A 18 34.46 -4.93 28.39
N LYS A 19 33.87 -3.96 27.70
CA LYS A 19 34.53 -2.70 27.35
C LYS A 19 35.09 -2.06 28.62
N THR A 20 36.31 -1.55 28.55
CA THR A 20 36.87 -0.79 29.66
C THR A 20 36.10 0.53 29.83
N ARG A 21 36.18 1.15 31.02
CA ARG A 21 35.56 2.46 31.29
C ARG A 21 36.01 3.52 30.28
N GLU A 22 37.28 3.45 29.87
CA GLU A 22 37.90 4.37 28.91
C GLU A 22 37.38 4.16 27.50
N GLU A 23 37.27 2.90 27.04
CA GLU A 23 36.66 2.57 25.75
C GLU A 23 35.21 3.06 25.66
N LEU A 24 34.43 2.86 26.73
CA LEU A 24 33.04 3.34 26.79
C LEU A 24 32.97 4.87 26.73
N ASN A 25 33.91 5.57 27.38
CA ASN A 25 34.00 7.04 27.31
C ASN A 25 34.38 7.52 25.90
N GLN A 26 35.29 6.83 25.20
CA GLN A 26 35.65 7.15 23.81
C GLN A 26 34.46 6.92 22.87
N GLU A 27 33.78 5.78 22.98
CA GLU A 27 32.58 5.46 22.19
C GLU A 27 31.46 6.48 22.41
N ALA A 28 31.23 6.92 23.65
CA ALA A 28 30.24 7.96 23.94
C ALA A 28 30.59 9.30 23.26
N ARG A 29 31.88 9.66 23.21
CA ARG A 29 32.36 10.86 22.51
C ARG A 29 32.18 10.72 21.00
N ASP A 30 32.49 9.57 20.43
CA ASP A 30 32.35 9.32 18.99
C ASP A 30 30.87 9.28 18.58
N ARG A 31 30.01 8.63 19.36
CA ARG A 31 28.55 8.67 19.17
C ARG A 31 28.03 10.11 19.22
N LYS A 32 28.55 10.96 20.10
CA LYS A 32 28.20 12.39 20.16
C LYS A 32 28.68 13.13 18.90
N ARG A 33 29.87 12.85 18.38
CA ARG A 33 30.35 13.42 17.10
C ARG A 33 29.50 12.96 15.91
N LEU A 34 29.19 11.67 15.82
CA LEU A 34 28.30 11.13 14.77
C LEU A 34 26.91 11.75 14.83
N LYS A 35 26.35 11.94 16.04
CA LYS A 35 25.06 12.63 16.20
C LYS A 35 25.10 14.09 15.73
N LYS A 36 26.24 14.80 15.90
CA LYS A 36 26.41 16.18 15.41
C LYS A 36 26.48 16.27 13.88
N HIS A 37 27.02 15.25 13.23
CA HIS A 37 27.04 15.15 11.77
C HIS A 37 25.84 14.37 11.21
N ARG A 38 24.81 14.12 12.03
CA ARG A 38 23.58 13.50 11.57
C ARG A 38 22.73 14.56 10.87
N GLY A 39 22.63 14.43 9.56
CA GLY A 39 21.84 15.31 8.71
C GLY A 39 22.40 15.32 7.30
N HIS A 40 21.59 15.78 6.35
CA HIS A 40 22.07 16.04 4.99
C HIS A 40 23.01 17.24 5.00
N ALA A 41 24.04 17.21 4.15
CA ALA A 41 24.90 18.37 3.95
C ALA A 41 24.06 19.61 3.57
N PRO A 42 24.45 20.81 4.01
CA PRO A 42 23.80 22.04 3.56
C PRO A 42 23.82 22.08 2.02
N GLY A 43 22.68 22.41 1.42
CA GLY A 43 22.55 22.40 -0.04
C GLY A 43 22.32 21.03 -0.69
N SER A 44 22.18 19.94 0.08
CA SER A 44 21.86 18.59 -0.47
C SER A 44 20.56 18.55 -1.28
N ARG A 45 19.66 19.52 -1.10
CA ARG A 45 18.42 19.67 -1.91
C ARG A 45 18.68 20.31 -3.28
N ALA A 46 19.71 21.16 -3.38
CA ALA A 46 20.05 21.93 -4.58
C ALA A 46 21.10 21.23 -5.45
N ALA A 47 21.99 20.45 -4.83
CA ALA A 47 22.86 19.52 -5.55
C ALA A 47 21.98 18.40 -6.15
N GLY A 48 21.36 18.70 -7.30
CA GLY A 48 20.71 17.70 -8.14
C GLY A 48 21.66 16.52 -8.28
N GLY A 49 21.15 15.31 -8.00
CA GLY A 49 21.95 14.13 -7.66
C GLY A 49 23.27 14.09 -8.41
N LYS A 50 24.39 14.09 -7.68
CA LYS A 50 25.71 13.86 -8.27
C LYS A 50 25.59 12.58 -9.11
N PRO A 51 25.89 12.61 -10.42
CA PRO A 51 25.87 11.39 -11.20
C PRO A 51 26.91 10.47 -10.56
N ALA A 52 26.46 9.40 -9.92
CA ALA A 52 27.35 8.36 -9.46
C ALA A 52 28.02 7.81 -10.71
N SER A 53 29.29 8.17 -10.87
CA SER A 53 30.16 7.66 -11.92
C SER A 53 30.30 6.15 -11.72
N GLY A 54 29.82 5.38 -12.69
CA GLY A 54 30.12 3.96 -12.79
C GLY A 54 28.91 3.06 -12.54
N GLY A 55 28.66 2.19 -13.50
CA GLY A 55 27.63 1.16 -13.41
C GLY A 55 26.59 1.37 -14.50
N GLY A 56 26.67 0.54 -15.53
CA GLY A 56 25.81 0.59 -16.70
C GLY A 56 24.33 0.53 -16.36
N ASN A 57 23.56 1.03 -17.33
CA ASN A 57 22.15 0.71 -17.60
C ASN A 57 21.58 -0.38 -16.69
N GLN A 58 20.94 -0.02 -15.59
CA GLN A 58 19.58 -0.41 -15.21
C GLN A 58 19.15 0.55 -14.07
N ASN A 59 18.11 1.33 -14.30
CA ASN A 59 17.41 2.10 -13.26
C ASN A 59 18.23 3.18 -12.51
N GLN A 60 18.73 4.18 -13.24
CA GLN A 60 19.24 5.41 -12.62
C GLN A 60 18.13 6.05 -11.76
N GLN A 61 18.40 6.30 -10.48
CA GLN A 61 17.48 7.03 -9.59
C GLN A 61 17.14 8.37 -10.23
N LYS A 62 15.92 8.48 -10.78
CA LYS A 62 15.43 9.73 -11.33
C LYS A 62 15.20 10.71 -10.20
N ASP A 63 15.50 11.98 -10.46
CA ASP A 63 15.26 13.06 -9.50
C ASP A 63 13.77 13.06 -9.10
N PRO A 64 13.42 12.89 -7.82
CA PRO A 64 12.02 12.88 -7.41
C PRO A 64 11.28 14.19 -7.74
N ARG A 65 12.02 15.29 -7.99
CA ARG A 65 11.44 16.59 -8.39
C ARG A 65 10.94 16.63 -9.83
N ILE A 66 11.44 15.77 -10.73
CA ILE A 66 11.10 15.86 -12.16
C ILE A 66 9.86 15.04 -12.53
N GLY A 67 9.40 14.15 -11.66
CA GLY A 67 8.27 13.25 -11.91
C GLY A 67 8.45 12.36 -13.15
N SER A 68 7.40 11.64 -13.53
CA SER A 68 7.36 10.91 -14.79
C SER A 68 7.15 11.89 -15.95
N LYS A 69 8.22 12.22 -16.69
CA LYS A 69 8.13 12.93 -17.98
C LYS A 69 7.77 11.99 -19.14
N THR A 70 6.80 11.11 -18.95
CA THR A 70 6.25 10.29 -20.04
C THR A 70 5.22 11.14 -20.79
N PRO A 71 5.41 11.44 -22.09
CA PRO A 71 4.41 12.17 -22.87
C PRO A 71 3.09 11.42 -22.88
N ILE A 72 2.01 12.10 -22.50
CA ILE A 72 0.64 11.59 -22.61
C ILE A 72 0.11 12.07 -23.97
N PRO A 73 -0.38 11.18 -24.85
CA PRO A 73 -0.97 11.61 -26.11
C PRO A 73 -2.23 12.45 -25.84
N LEU A 74 -2.24 13.68 -26.35
CA LEU A 74 -3.40 14.55 -26.34
C LEU A 74 -4.33 14.12 -27.49
N GLY A 75 -5.13 13.10 -27.24
CA GLY A 75 -6.12 12.60 -28.19
C GLY A 75 -6.74 11.30 -27.73
N VAL A 76 -8.01 11.08 -28.10
CA VAL A 76 -8.69 9.79 -27.97
C VAL A 76 -8.09 8.82 -28.97
N THR A 77 -6.91 8.30 -28.64
CA THR A 77 -6.37 7.10 -29.27
C THR A 77 -6.06 6.11 -28.17
N GLU A 78 -7.00 5.20 -27.95
CA GLU A 78 -6.79 3.96 -27.23
C GLU A 78 -5.57 3.24 -27.81
N LYS A 79 -4.46 3.22 -27.08
CA LYS A 79 -3.35 2.32 -27.35
C LYS A 79 -2.91 1.64 -26.06
N VAL A 80 -3.63 0.56 -25.82
CA VAL A 80 -3.28 -0.61 -25.01
C VAL A 80 -1.85 -1.06 -25.29
N THR A 81 -0.91 -0.78 -24.39
CA THR A 81 0.36 -1.52 -24.19
C THR A 81 0.81 -1.18 -22.74
N GLN A 82 1.18 -2.06 -21.82
CA GLN A 82 1.70 -3.42 -21.90
C GLN A 82 1.30 -4.24 -20.66
N GLN A 83 1.00 -5.49 -20.92
CA GLN A 83 0.78 -6.57 -19.95
C GLN A 83 2.03 -6.81 -19.10
N HIS A 84 1.93 -6.53 -17.80
CA HIS A 84 2.71 -7.21 -16.76
C HIS A 84 1.75 -8.07 -15.94
N LYS A 85 1.72 -9.37 -16.25
CA LYS A 85 1.18 -10.44 -15.39
C LYS A 85 2.05 -10.52 -14.09
N PRO A 86 1.66 -11.22 -13.00
CA PRO A 86 0.40 -11.93 -12.70
C PRO A 86 -0.14 -11.70 -11.25
N LYS A 87 -1.41 -12.10 -11.03
CA LYS A 87 -2.13 -12.44 -9.78
C LYS A 87 -3.27 -11.47 -9.45
N SER A 88 -4.49 -12.02 -9.45
CA SER A 88 -5.76 -11.44 -9.03
C SER A 88 -6.21 -10.17 -9.77
N GLU A 89 -6.64 -10.30 -11.02
CA GLU A 89 -7.35 -9.28 -11.82
C GLU A 89 -8.78 -8.95 -11.32
N LYS A 90 -9.15 -9.30 -10.08
CA LYS A 90 -10.47 -8.96 -9.50
C LYS A 90 -10.41 -7.79 -8.50
N LEU A 91 -9.35 -6.98 -8.49
CA LEU A 91 -9.18 -5.89 -7.52
C LEU A 91 -8.82 -4.53 -8.15
N MET A 92 -9.07 -4.31 -9.45
CA MET A 92 -8.94 -2.96 -10.02
C MET A 92 -10.19 -2.10 -9.87
N LEU A 93 -11.33 -2.71 -9.56
CA LEU A 93 -12.54 -1.97 -9.22
C LEU A 93 -12.49 -1.67 -7.72
N SER A 94 -12.71 -0.40 -7.35
CA SER A 94 -12.97 -0.07 -5.95
C SER A 94 -14.11 -0.98 -5.46
N PRO A 95 -14.06 -1.54 -4.24
CA PRO A 95 -15.18 -2.31 -3.72
C PRO A 95 -16.53 -1.56 -3.84
N GLN A 96 -16.50 -0.21 -3.75
CA GLN A 96 -17.66 0.66 -4.04
C GLN A 96 -18.13 0.58 -5.50
N ALA A 97 -17.21 0.65 -6.46
CA ALA A 97 -17.58 0.59 -7.87
C ALA A 97 -18.04 -0.81 -8.31
N GLU A 98 -17.59 -1.87 -7.62
CA GLU A 98 -18.16 -3.22 -7.80
C GLU A 98 -19.56 -3.31 -7.19
N LEU A 99 -19.79 -2.68 -6.03
CA LEU A 99 -21.09 -2.58 -5.39
C LEU A 99 -22.09 -1.84 -6.29
N ASP A 100 -21.78 -0.61 -6.72
CA ASP A 100 -22.62 0.19 -7.60
C ASP A 100 -22.98 -0.56 -8.89
N LEU A 101 -22.01 -1.28 -9.49
CA LEU A 101 -22.24 -2.07 -10.71
C LEU A 101 -23.15 -3.28 -10.46
N LEU A 102 -23.08 -3.89 -9.28
CA LEU A 102 -23.94 -5.02 -8.92
C LEU A 102 -25.35 -4.57 -8.53
N GLU A 103 -25.46 -3.42 -7.85
CA GLU A 103 -26.73 -2.77 -7.51
C GLU A 103 -27.46 -2.23 -8.76
N THR A 104 -26.72 -1.84 -9.80
CA THR A 104 -27.29 -1.38 -11.09
C THR A 104 -27.31 -2.47 -12.17
N ASP A 105 -27.15 -3.74 -11.79
CA ASP A 105 -27.21 -4.87 -12.74
C ASP A 105 -28.66 -5.05 -13.20
N GLU A 106 -28.98 -4.56 -14.41
CA GLU A 106 -30.29 -4.66 -15.06
C GLU A 106 -30.88 -6.09 -15.06
N ARG A 107 -30.03 -7.12 -15.04
CA ARG A 107 -30.49 -8.51 -14.96
C ARG A 107 -31.01 -8.85 -13.57
N LEU A 108 -30.35 -8.36 -12.52
CA LEU A 108 -30.79 -8.54 -11.14
C LEU A 108 -32.13 -7.85 -10.93
N ASP A 109 -32.25 -6.59 -11.35
CA ASP A 109 -33.50 -5.83 -11.27
C ASP A 109 -34.65 -6.52 -11.99
N ALA A 110 -34.44 -6.96 -13.24
CA ALA A 110 -35.47 -7.68 -13.99
C ALA A 110 -35.91 -8.99 -13.33
N LEU A 111 -34.99 -9.71 -12.65
CA LEU A 111 -35.32 -10.93 -11.92
C LEU A 111 -36.07 -10.63 -10.62
N LEU A 112 -35.73 -9.54 -9.93
CA LEU A 112 -36.41 -9.08 -8.73
C LEU A 112 -37.83 -8.58 -9.03
N GLU A 113 -38.02 -7.80 -10.09
CA GLU A 113 -39.36 -7.37 -10.55
C GLU A 113 -40.24 -8.57 -10.89
N ARG A 114 -39.66 -9.60 -11.50
CA ARG A 114 -40.36 -10.85 -11.85
C ARG A 114 -40.77 -11.64 -10.60
N LEU A 115 -39.88 -11.71 -9.61
CA LEU A 115 -40.17 -12.29 -8.30
C LEU A 115 -41.27 -11.51 -7.57
N GLU A 116 -41.24 -10.18 -7.62
CA GLU A 116 -42.26 -9.30 -7.04
C GLU A 116 -43.62 -9.42 -7.75
N ALA A 117 -43.62 -9.59 -9.07
CA ALA A 117 -44.82 -9.90 -9.86
C ALA A 117 -45.41 -11.28 -9.53
N GLY A 118 -44.73 -12.09 -8.72
CA GLY A 118 -45.15 -13.42 -8.30
C GLY A 118 -44.86 -14.51 -9.35
N GLU A 119 -44.00 -14.23 -10.33
CA GLU A 119 -43.56 -15.25 -11.27
C GLU A 119 -42.48 -16.14 -10.62
N THR A 120 -42.63 -17.45 -10.78
CA THR A 120 -41.63 -18.40 -10.28
C THR A 120 -40.39 -18.37 -11.16
N LEU A 121 -39.27 -17.91 -10.60
CA LEU A 121 -37.95 -18.01 -11.22
C LEU A 121 -37.54 -19.48 -11.39
N ASN A 122 -36.69 -19.75 -12.38
CA ASN A 122 -36.08 -21.08 -12.51
C ASN A 122 -35.02 -21.28 -11.41
N ALA A 123 -34.61 -22.52 -11.13
CA ALA A 123 -33.65 -22.80 -10.06
C ALA A 123 -32.26 -22.16 -10.29
N GLU A 124 -31.84 -21.99 -11.54
CA GLU A 124 -30.59 -21.31 -11.91
C GLU A 124 -30.66 -19.79 -11.69
N ASP A 125 -31.80 -19.17 -12.04
CA ASP A 125 -32.08 -17.75 -11.84
C ASP A 125 -32.13 -17.43 -10.35
N GLN A 126 -32.84 -18.23 -9.56
CA GLN A 126 -32.92 -18.04 -8.11
C GLN A 126 -31.53 -18.16 -7.47
N ALA A 127 -30.77 -19.21 -7.80
CA ALA A 127 -29.42 -19.39 -7.29
C ALA A 127 -28.47 -18.25 -7.71
N TRP A 128 -28.69 -17.66 -8.89
CA TRP A 128 -27.92 -16.51 -9.36
C TRP A 128 -28.26 -15.23 -8.59
N VAL A 129 -29.55 -14.98 -8.31
CA VAL A 129 -30.00 -13.84 -7.48
C VAL A 129 -29.42 -13.97 -6.08
N ASP A 130 -29.57 -15.13 -5.45
CA ASP A 130 -29.05 -15.37 -4.10
C ASP A 130 -27.53 -15.14 -4.03
N ALA A 131 -26.77 -15.70 -4.98
CA ALA A 131 -25.31 -15.52 -5.04
C ALA A 131 -24.88 -14.06 -5.32
N LYS A 132 -25.72 -13.27 -5.99
CA LYS A 132 -25.48 -11.85 -6.25
C LYS A 132 -25.74 -11.02 -5.00
N LEU A 133 -26.81 -11.30 -4.27
CA LEU A 133 -27.11 -10.67 -2.98
C LEU A 133 -26.01 -10.98 -1.95
N ASP A 134 -25.57 -12.25 -1.83
CA ASP A 134 -24.44 -12.63 -0.97
C ASP A 134 -23.17 -11.82 -1.31
N ARG A 135 -22.93 -11.55 -2.61
CA ARG A 135 -21.78 -10.77 -3.05
C ARG A 135 -21.91 -9.29 -2.69
N ILE A 136 -23.11 -8.72 -2.78
CA ILE A 136 -23.42 -7.34 -2.38
C ILE A 136 -23.19 -7.20 -0.88
N ASP A 137 -23.70 -8.12 -0.06
CA ASP A 137 -23.48 -8.15 1.39
C ASP A 137 -21.99 -8.24 1.75
N GLU A 138 -21.24 -9.12 1.09
CA GLU A 138 -19.79 -9.21 1.27
C GLU A 138 -19.04 -7.91 0.90
N LEU A 139 -19.54 -7.14 -0.08
CA LEU A 139 -18.92 -5.87 -0.49
C LEU A 139 -19.28 -4.76 0.49
N MET A 140 -20.52 -4.71 0.97
CA MET A 140 -20.96 -3.79 2.02
C MET A 140 -20.19 -4.02 3.32
N GLN A 141 -20.04 -5.27 3.78
CA GLN A 141 -19.21 -5.61 4.94
C GLN A 141 -17.74 -5.19 4.77
N LYS A 142 -17.16 -5.37 3.58
CA LYS A 142 -15.78 -4.91 3.31
C LYS A 142 -15.63 -3.41 3.34
N LEU A 143 -16.69 -2.67 3.03
CA LEU A 143 -16.73 -1.22 3.09
C LEU A 143 -17.03 -0.69 4.50
N GLY A 144 -17.48 -1.54 5.42
CA GLY A 144 -17.96 -1.12 6.73
C GLY A 144 -19.37 -0.55 6.69
N LEU A 145 -20.14 -0.83 5.64
CA LEU A 145 -21.56 -0.47 5.51
C LEU A 145 -22.45 -1.62 6.00
N SER A 146 -21.96 -2.42 6.95
CA SER A 146 -22.73 -3.52 7.55
C SER A 146 -23.88 -2.94 8.37
N TYR A 147 -25.12 -3.27 7.98
CA TYR A 147 -26.33 -2.97 8.79
C TYR A 147 -26.36 -3.66 10.17
N ASP A 148 -25.45 -4.61 10.44
CA ASP A 148 -25.37 -5.37 11.70
C ASP A 148 -24.23 -4.90 12.62
N ASP A 149 -23.32 -4.06 12.13
CA ASP A 149 -22.40 -3.40 13.04
C ASP A 149 -23.13 -2.19 13.61
N GLU A 150 -23.32 -2.19 14.93
CA GLU A 150 -23.84 -1.10 15.76
C GLU A 150 -22.98 0.20 15.67
N GLU A 151 -22.29 0.44 14.55
CA GLU A 151 -21.43 1.58 14.24
C GLU A 151 -22.20 2.75 13.56
N ASP A 152 -23.50 2.56 13.26
CA ASP A 152 -24.40 3.67 12.88
C ASP A 152 -24.43 4.78 13.96
N GLU A 153 -24.18 4.44 15.24
CA GLU A 153 -23.99 5.46 16.29
C GLU A 153 -22.65 6.21 16.15
N GLU A 154 -21.58 5.61 15.62
CA GLU A 154 -20.28 6.30 15.49
C GLU A 154 -20.17 7.17 14.23
N GLU A 155 -20.79 6.81 13.10
CA GLU A 155 -20.72 7.65 11.89
C GLU A 155 -21.54 8.94 12.03
N ASP A 156 -22.73 8.86 12.63
CA ASP A 156 -23.54 10.04 12.94
C ASP A 156 -22.81 10.96 13.93
N GLU A 157 -22.16 10.41 14.97
CA GLU A 157 -21.33 11.19 15.90
C GLU A 157 -20.14 11.87 15.21
N LYS A 158 -19.45 11.18 14.30
CA LYS A 158 -18.31 11.74 13.53
C LYS A 158 -18.78 12.85 12.58
N GLN A 159 -19.93 12.69 11.94
CA GLN A 159 -20.55 13.71 11.08
C GLN A 159 -20.96 14.95 11.90
N GLU A 160 -21.52 14.75 13.10
CA GLU A 160 -21.89 15.83 14.01
C GLU A 160 -20.67 16.56 14.58
N ASP A 161 -19.60 15.85 14.97
CA ASP A 161 -18.36 16.46 15.48
C ASP A 161 -17.61 17.24 14.38
N MET A 162 -17.64 16.72 13.14
CA MET A 162 -17.17 17.43 11.94
C MET A 162 -17.98 18.71 11.70
N MET A 163 -19.32 18.63 11.74
CA MET A 163 -20.21 19.78 11.60
C MET A 163 -20.01 20.81 12.72
N ARG A 164 -19.76 20.37 13.96
CA ARG A 164 -19.48 21.23 15.12
C ARG A 164 -18.16 21.96 14.96
N LEU A 165 -17.10 21.29 14.51
CA LEU A 165 -15.80 21.90 14.24
C LEU A 165 -15.89 22.93 13.10
N LEU A 166 -16.65 22.62 12.05
CA LEU A 166 -16.83 23.50 10.90
C LEU A 166 -17.70 24.72 11.21
N ARG A 167 -18.73 24.55 12.07
CA ARG A 167 -19.62 25.63 12.50
C ARG A 167 -19.03 26.50 13.62
N GLY A 168 -18.13 25.96 14.44
CA GLY A 168 -17.56 26.62 15.61
C GLY A 168 -16.34 27.53 15.36
N GLY A 169 -15.92 27.72 14.11
CA GLY A 169 -14.74 28.50 13.75
C GLY A 169 -14.98 30.00 13.52
N ASN A 170 -15.54 30.71 14.49
CA ASN A 170 -15.53 32.18 14.57
C ASN A 170 -14.82 32.65 15.84
#